data_AF-B8CH31-F1
#
_entry.id   AF-B8CH31-F1
#
_cell.length_a   1.000
_cell.length_b   1.000
_cell.length_c   1.000
_cell.angle_alpha   90.00
_cell.angle_beta   90.00
_cell.angle_gamma   90.00
#
_symmetry.space_group_name_H-M   'P 1'
#
loop_
_entity.id
_entity.type
_entity.pdbx_description
1 polymer ?
#
loop_
_entity_poly.entity_id
_entity_poly.type
_entity_poly.pdbx_seq_one_letter_code
_entity_poly.pdbx_strand_id
1 'polypeptide(L)'
;MKSILNAICAKGLPKRDLKNANRVNLFALLWALTLMLSTYLGETGVLDNTLLLIIAFAVHSMIGIAMLLTYKNFLTQLDEMERKVQLDALALAVGVAIISFSSYSILANTGTVPPLNSAYLIALIALTYMVGIIKGRLAYR
;
A
#
# COMPACT_ATOMS: atom_id res chain seq x y z
N MET A 1 -8.55 -9.13 23.07
CA MET A 1 -9.28 -9.29 21.79
C MET A 1 -10.09 -8.05 21.40
N LYS A 2 -10.96 -7.50 22.27
CA LYS A 2 -11.76 -6.30 21.96
C LYS A 2 -10.92 -5.07 21.57
N SER A 3 -9.78 -4.84 22.22
CA SER A 3 -8.85 -3.73 21.91
C SER A 3 -8.24 -3.81 20.51
N ILE A 4 -7.80 -5.00 20.09
CA ILE A 4 -7.22 -5.26 18.76
C ILE A 4 -8.27 -5.05 17.68
N LEU A 5 -9.47 -5.64 17.85
CA LEU A 5 -10.58 -5.44 16.92
C LEU A 5 -10.94 -3.96 16.79
N ASN A 6 -10.93 -3.21 17.89
CA ASN A 6 -11.20 -1.78 17.85
C ASN A 6 -10.10 -0.99 17.12
N ALA A 7 -8.82 -1.38 17.25
CA ALA A 7 -7.71 -0.77 16.53
C ALA A 7 -7.76 -1.05 15.03
N ILE A 8 -8.10 -2.28 14.64
CA ILE A 8 -8.31 -2.70 13.24
C ILE A 8 -9.49 -1.94 12.63
N CYS A 9 -10.63 -1.93 13.31
CA CYS A 9 -11.85 -1.26 12.82
C CYS A 9 -11.82 0.26 13.00
N ALA A 10 -10.70 0.85 13.42
CA ALA A 10 -10.55 2.29 13.67
C ALA A 10 -11.68 2.88 14.56
N LYS A 11 -12.20 2.08 15.50
CA LYS A 11 -13.30 2.50 16.38
C LYS A 11 -12.81 3.58 17.33
N GLY A 12 -13.40 4.77 17.22
CA GLY A 12 -13.06 5.96 18.00
C GLY A 12 -12.61 7.15 17.14
N LEU A 13 -12.29 6.93 15.86
CA LEU A 13 -11.92 8.03 14.97
C LEU A 13 -13.13 8.89 14.58
N PRO A 14 -12.93 10.20 14.34
CA PRO A 14 -13.98 11.08 13.81
C PRO A 14 -14.58 10.55 12.50
N LYS A 15 -15.88 10.75 12.30
CA LYS A 15 -16.58 10.32 11.06
C LYS A 15 -15.93 10.89 9.78
N ARG A 16 -15.40 12.11 9.86
CA ARG A 16 -14.66 12.77 8.76
C ARG A 16 -13.43 11.94 8.36
N ASP A 17 -12.66 11.50 9.33
CA ASP A 17 -11.39 10.81 9.11
C ASP A 17 -11.65 9.40 8.57
N LEU A 18 -12.69 8.72 9.06
CA LEU A 18 -13.18 7.46 8.49
C LEU A 18 -13.62 7.62 7.03
N LYS A 19 -14.35 8.69 6.70
CA LYS A 19 -14.77 8.98 5.32
C LYS A 19 -13.56 9.19 4.39
N ASN A 20 -12.56 9.93 4.86
CA ASN A 20 -11.34 10.18 4.09
C ASN A 20 -10.50 8.90 3.93
N ALA A 21 -10.35 8.11 4.99
CA ALA A 21 -9.69 6.80 4.94
C ALA A 21 -10.38 5.85 3.95
N ASN A 22 -11.72 5.81 3.95
CA ASN A 22 -12.47 5.00 3.00
C ASN A 22 -12.27 5.47 1.54
N ARG A 23 -12.10 6.78 1.32
CA ARG A 23 -11.75 7.31 -0.01
C ARG A 23 -10.36 6.83 -0.45
N VAL A 24 -9.37 6.85 0.44
CA VAL A 24 -8.05 6.27 0.18
C VAL A 24 -8.17 4.78 -0.16
N ASN A 25 -8.89 4.02 0.66
CA ASN A 25 -9.09 2.58 0.47
C ASN A 25 -9.76 2.28 -0.88
N LEU A 26 -10.74 3.09 -1.29
CA LEU A 26 -11.37 2.95 -2.61
C LEU A 26 -10.35 3.13 -3.74
N PHE A 27 -9.54 4.19 -3.71
CA PHE A 27 -8.51 4.40 -4.73
C PHE A 27 -7.43 3.31 -4.69
N ALA A 28 -7.07 2.81 -3.52
CA ALA A 28 -6.14 1.69 -3.37
C ALA A 28 -6.70 0.38 -3.97
N LEU A 29 -7.98 0.11 -3.74
CA LEU A 29 -8.66 -1.04 -4.36
C LEU A 29 -8.75 -0.89 -5.88
N LEU A 30 -9.13 0.29 -6.38
CA LEU A 30 -9.16 0.56 -7.82
C LEU A 30 -7.77 0.41 -8.45
N TRP A 31 -6.74 0.93 -7.78
CA TRP A 31 -5.35 0.79 -8.23
C TRP A 31 -4.93 -0.69 -8.28
N ALA A 32 -5.20 -1.47 -7.23
CA ALA A 32 -4.91 -2.91 -7.19
C ALA A 32 -5.69 -3.69 -8.27
N LEU A 33 -6.96 -3.34 -8.51
CA LEU A 33 -7.76 -3.92 -9.59
C LEU A 33 -7.15 -3.63 -10.96
N THR A 34 -6.68 -2.41 -11.21
CA THR A 34 -6.02 -2.10 -12.49
C THR A 34 -4.69 -2.85 -12.66
N LEU A 35 -3.95 -3.10 -11.59
CA LEU A 35 -2.76 -3.96 -11.64
C LEU A 35 -3.15 -5.39 -12.01
N MET A 36 -4.10 -5.98 -11.29
CA MET A 36 -4.60 -7.34 -11.54
C MET A 36 -5.08 -7.50 -12.99
N LEU A 37 -5.91 -6.57 -13.47
CA LEU A 37 -6.40 -6.58 -14.85
C LEU A 37 -5.28 -6.42 -15.87
N SER A 38 -4.32 -5.52 -15.64
CA SER A 38 -3.19 -5.32 -16.56
C SER A 38 -2.31 -6.56 -16.64
N THR A 39 -2.04 -7.22 -15.52
CA THR A 39 -1.30 -8.48 -15.48
C THR A 39 -2.03 -9.57 -16.24
N TYR A 40 -3.32 -9.77 -15.98
CA TYR A 40 -4.14 -10.76 -16.67
C TYR A 40 -4.20 -10.51 -18.19
N LEU A 41 -4.45 -9.27 -18.61
CA LEU A 41 -4.50 -8.91 -20.03
C LEU A 41 -3.14 -9.10 -20.72
N GLY A 42 -2.03 -8.85 -20.00
CA GLY A 42 -0.68 -9.14 -20.47
C GLY A 42 -0.45 -10.63 -20.72
N GLU A 43 -0.88 -11.50 -19.80
CA GLU A 43 -0.76 -12.96 -19.95
C GLU A 43 -1.58 -13.51 -21.12
N THR A 44 -2.72 -12.90 -21.43
CA THR A 44 -3.56 -13.28 -22.59
C THR A 44 -3.06 -12.76 -23.94
N GLY A 45 -1.97 -11.97 -23.97
CA GLY A 45 -1.43 -11.35 -25.19
C GLY A 45 -2.20 -10.12 -25.69
N VAL A 46 -3.27 -9.69 -24.99
CA VAL A 46 -4.06 -8.51 -25.39
C VAL A 46 -3.22 -7.23 -25.35
N LEU A 47 -2.29 -7.13 -24.41
CA LEU A 47 -1.39 -5.98 -24.27
C LEU A 47 -0.16 -6.01 -25.20
N ASP A 48 -0.04 -7.01 -26.09
CA ASP A 48 1.00 -7.00 -27.13
C ASP A 48 0.79 -5.86 -28.13
N ASN A 49 -0.45 -5.37 -28.24
CA ASN A 49 -0.73 -4.13 -28.96
C ASN A 49 -0.22 -2.93 -28.17
N THR A 50 0.77 -2.22 -28.73
CA THR A 50 1.41 -1.05 -28.12
C THR A 50 0.42 0.03 -27.65
N LEU A 51 -0.66 0.27 -28.40
CA LEU A 51 -1.66 1.25 -28.01
C LEU A 51 -2.42 0.81 -26.74
N LEU A 52 -2.82 -0.47 -26.68
CA LEU A 52 -3.49 -1.02 -25.51
C LEU A 52 -2.57 -1.06 -24.28
N LEU A 53 -1.29 -1.38 -24.46
CA LEU A 53 -0.28 -1.29 -23.40
C LEU A 53 -0.16 0.13 -22.84
N ILE A 54 -0.04 1.14 -23.72
CA ILE A 54 0.05 2.55 -23.31
C ILE A 54 -1.20 2.97 -22.54
N ILE A 55 -2.39 2.58 -23.01
CA ILE A 55 -3.65 2.89 -22.32
C ILE A 55 -3.68 2.23 -20.94
N ALA A 56 -3.37 0.94 -20.83
CA ALA A 56 -3.35 0.22 -19.56
C ALA A 56 -2.36 0.85 -18.56
N PHE A 57 -1.14 1.16 -19.01
CA PHE A 57 -0.13 1.84 -18.22
C PHE A 57 -0.59 3.23 -17.76
N ALA A 58 -1.17 4.03 -18.66
CA ALA A 58 -1.64 5.37 -18.33
C ALA A 58 -2.78 5.34 -17.31
N VAL A 59 -3.76 4.46 -17.49
CA VAL A 59 -4.89 4.29 -16.56
C VAL A 59 -4.40 3.85 -15.18
N HIS A 60 -3.54 2.83 -15.13
CA HIS A 60 -2.95 2.35 -13.88
C HIS A 60 -2.18 3.46 -13.14
N SER A 61 -1.37 4.21 -13.88
CA SER A 61 -0.57 5.33 -13.34
C SER A 61 -1.44 6.47 -12.84
N MET A 62 -2.47 6.88 -13.59
CA MET A 62 -3.39 7.95 -13.19
C MET A 62 -4.14 7.60 -11.90
N ILE A 63 -4.62 6.36 -11.76
CA ILE A 63 -5.29 5.91 -10.54
C ILE A 63 -4.29 5.86 -9.38
N GLY A 64 -3.04 5.44 -9.61
CA GLY A 64 -1.97 5.49 -8.62
C GLY A 64 -1.66 6.91 -8.13
N ILE A 65 -1.60 7.88 -9.05
CA ILE A 65 -1.43 9.30 -8.70
C ILE A 65 -2.63 9.82 -7.90
N ALA A 66 -3.85 9.48 -8.32
CA ALA A 66 -5.07 9.87 -7.59
C ALA A 66 -5.11 9.27 -6.17
N MET A 67 -4.69 8.01 -6.02
CA MET A 67 -4.51 7.34 -4.73
C MET A 67 -3.50 8.10 -3.86
N LEU A 68 -2.33 8.44 -4.39
CA LEU A 68 -1.29 9.19 -3.68
C LEU A 68 -1.78 10.56 -3.20
N LEU A 69 -2.41 11.33 -4.09
CA LEU A 69 -2.94 12.66 -3.74
C LEU A 69 -4.05 12.57 -2.69
N THR A 70 -4.93 11.57 -2.79
CA THR A 70 -5.98 11.32 -1.81
C THR A 70 -5.39 10.92 -0.45
N TYR A 71 -4.36 10.06 -0.45
CA TYR A 71 -3.66 9.66 0.77
C TYR A 71 -2.94 10.82 1.44
N LYS A 72 -2.24 11.67 0.66
CA LYS A 72 -1.61 12.89 1.16
C LYS A 72 -2.63 13.81 1.84
N ASN A 73 -3.77 14.04 1.17
CA ASN A 73 -4.84 14.88 1.74
C ASN A 73 -5.46 14.24 3.00
N PHE A 74 -5.62 12.91 3.03
CA PHE A 74 -6.04 12.20 4.23
C PHE A 74 -5.08 12.45 5.39
N LEU A 75 -3.77 12.26 5.20
CA LEU A 75 -2.76 12.47 6.23
C LEU A 75 -2.76 13.89 6.80
N THR A 76 -2.98 14.92 5.97
CA THR A 76 -3.01 16.31 6.43
C THR A 76 -4.26 16.66 7.23
N GLN A 77 -5.35 15.90 7.07
CA GLN A 77 -6.62 16.16 7.74
C GLN A 77 -6.78 15.38 9.05
N LEU A 78 -5.92 14.40 9.31
CA LEU A 78 -5.88 13.66 10.58
C LEU A 78 -5.51 14.57 11.75
N ASP A 79 -5.98 14.19 12.94
CA ASP A 79 -5.44 14.73 14.19
C ASP A 79 -3.96 14.38 14.37
N GLU A 80 -3.28 15.08 15.30
CA GLU A 80 -1.83 14.94 15.49
C GLU A 80 -1.42 13.51 15.90
N MET A 81 -2.25 12.84 16.70
CA MET A 81 -1.96 11.51 17.24
C MET A 81 -2.09 10.43 16.16
N GLU A 82 -3.18 10.40 15.43
CA GLU A 82 -3.39 9.45 14.33
C GLU A 82 -2.41 9.75 13.18
N ARG A 83 -2.12 11.01 12.87
CA ARG A 83 -1.07 11.36 11.88
C ARG A 83 0.29 10.82 12.30
N LYS A 84 0.65 10.92 13.59
CA LYS A 84 1.88 10.33 14.12
C LYS A 84 1.89 8.81 13.96
N VAL A 85 0.80 8.13 14.30
CA VAL A 85 0.66 6.68 14.10
C VAL A 85 0.91 6.29 12.64
N GLN A 86 0.32 7.02 11.69
CA GLN A 86 0.50 6.76 10.27
C GLN A 86 1.96 6.95 9.82
N LEU A 87 2.62 8.02 10.27
CA LEU A 87 4.02 8.31 9.92
C LEU A 87 4.99 7.31 10.53
N ASP A 88 4.79 6.92 11.79
CA ASP A 88 5.62 5.92 12.47
C ASP A 88 5.45 4.54 11.80
N ALA A 89 4.23 4.20 11.37
CA ALA A 89 3.96 2.98 10.61
C ALA A 89 4.60 3.01 9.21
N LEU A 90 4.56 4.15 8.52
CA LEU A 90 5.25 4.34 7.23
C LEU A 90 6.76 4.19 7.39
N ALA A 91 7.36 4.81 8.41
CA ALA A 91 8.79 4.70 8.68
C ALA A 91 9.22 3.24 8.92
N LEU A 92 8.42 2.49 9.69
CA LEU A 92 8.64 1.05 9.89
C LEU A 92 8.57 0.28 8.57
N ALA A 93 7.52 0.51 7.77
CA ALA A 93 7.32 -0.18 6.51
C ALA A 93 8.45 0.09 5.50
N VAL A 94 8.89 1.35 5.39
CA VAL A 94 10.03 1.75 4.54
C VAL A 94 11.32 1.09 5.01
N GLY A 95 11.61 1.11 6.32
CA GLY A 95 12.80 0.47 6.87
C GLY A 95 12.85 -1.04 6.60
N VAL A 96 11.75 -1.75 6.85
CA VAL A 96 11.63 -3.19 6.58
C VAL A 96 11.78 -3.49 5.09
N ALA A 97 11.18 -2.67 4.23
CA ALA A 97 11.28 -2.85 2.78
C ALA A 97 12.72 -2.69 2.28
N ILE A 98 13.43 -1.65 2.70
CA ILE A 98 14.82 -1.40 2.30
C ILE A 98 15.72 -2.55 2.74
N ILE A 99 15.63 -2.98 4.00
CA ILE A 99 16.45 -4.07 4.55
C ILE A 99 16.17 -5.37 3.80
N SER A 100 14.90 -5.73 3.63
CA SER A 100 14.50 -6.99 3.02
C SER A 100 14.82 -7.02 1.52
N PHE A 101 14.51 -5.94 0.79
CA PHE A 101 14.81 -5.81 -0.64
C PHE A 101 16.31 -5.90 -0.92
N SER A 102 17.13 -5.13 -0.19
CA SER A 102 18.58 -5.11 -0.40
C SER A 102 19.21 -6.46 -0.07
N SER A 103 18.82 -7.08 1.06
CA SER A 103 19.32 -8.39 1.48
C SER A 103 18.93 -9.50 0.50
N TYR A 104 17.68 -9.51 0.03
CA TYR A 104 17.23 -10.47 -0.98
C TYR A 104 17.94 -10.25 -2.31
N SER A 105 18.15 -8.99 -2.71
CA SER A 105 18.83 -8.66 -3.97
C SER A 105 20.27 -9.18 -3.99
N ILE A 106 20.99 -9.14 -2.87
CA ILE A 106 22.33 -9.75 -2.76
C ILE A 106 22.26 -11.24 -3.09
N LEU A 107 21.34 -11.98 -2.47
CA LEU A 107 21.18 -13.43 -2.69
C LEU A 107 20.70 -13.77 -4.10
N ALA A 108 19.82 -12.95 -4.67
CA ALA A 108 19.28 -13.16 -6.01
C ALA A 108 20.37 -12.94 -7.07
N ASN A 109 21.22 -11.91 -6.88
CA ASN A 109 22.32 -11.60 -7.79
C ASN A 109 23.45 -12.65 -7.75
N THR A 110 23.61 -13.38 -6.64
CA THR A 110 24.53 -14.53 -6.56
C THR A 110 23.95 -15.82 -7.12
N GLY A 111 22.69 -15.81 -7.58
CA GLY A 111 21.99 -17.00 -8.08
C GLY A 111 21.58 -17.98 -6.99
N THR A 112 21.68 -17.60 -5.71
CA THR A 112 21.35 -18.46 -4.57
C THR A 112 19.83 -18.60 -4.38
N VAL A 113 19.07 -17.57 -4.76
CA VAL A 113 17.60 -17.55 -4.72
C VAL A 113 17.03 -17.03 -6.04
N PRO A 114 15.75 -17.34 -6.36
CA PRO A 114 15.11 -16.86 -7.59
C PRO A 114 15.06 -15.32 -7.67
N PRO A 115 14.89 -14.75 -8.87
CA PRO A 115 14.66 -13.31 -9.04
C PRO A 115 13.51 -12.81 -8.18
N LEU A 116 13.68 -11.62 -7.61
CA LEU A 116 12.67 -11.05 -6.72
C LEU A 116 11.38 -10.75 -7.49
N ASN A 117 10.26 -11.30 -7.01
CA ASN A 117 8.94 -10.89 -7.46
C ASN A 117 8.53 -9.58 -6.78
N SER A 118 8.24 -8.54 -7.56
CA SER A 118 7.82 -7.22 -7.07
C SER A 118 6.55 -7.29 -6.20
N ALA A 119 5.66 -8.25 -6.43
CA ALA A 119 4.46 -8.46 -5.63
C ALA A 119 4.78 -8.78 -4.16
N TYR A 120 5.86 -9.55 -3.89
CA TYR A 120 6.26 -9.89 -2.53
C TYR A 120 6.73 -8.66 -1.75
N LEU A 121 7.41 -7.73 -2.41
CA LEU A 121 7.85 -6.49 -1.79
C LEU A 121 6.65 -5.59 -1.44
N ILE A 122 5.69 -5.46 -2.35
CA ILE A 122 4.45 -4.69 -2.10
C ILE A 122 3.67 -5.29 -0.93
N ALA A 123 3.52 -6.62 -0.90
CA ALA A 123 2.84 -7.32 0.19
C ALA A 123 3.55 -7.10 1.54
N LEU A 124 4.89 -7.19 1.56
CA LEU A 124 5.68 -6.94 2.76
C LEU A 124 5.48 -5.52 3.32
N ILE A 125 5.52 -4.52 2.44
CA ILE A 125 5.27 -3.11 2.81
C ILE A 125 3.87 -2.97 3.42
N ALA A 126 2.84 -3.49 2.74
CA ALA A 126 1.46 -3.37 3.20
C ALA A 126 1.23 -4.05 4.55
N LEU A 127 1.73 -5.28 4.73
CA LEU A 127 1.62 -6.01 5.99
C LEU A 127 2.34 -5.29 7.13
N THR A 128 3.57 -4.83 6.89
CA THR A 128 4.36 -4.12 7.90
C THR A 128 3.70 -2.80 8.30
N TYR A 129 3.19 -2.05 7.33
CA TYR A 129 2.45 -0.82 7.58
C TYR A 129 1.17 -1.07 8.40
N MET A 130 0.40 -2.11 8.07
CA MET A 130 -0.79 -2.49 8.85
C MET A 130 -0.43 -2.85 10.30
N VAL A 131 0.63 -3.63 10.51
CA VAL A 131 1.13 -3.96 11.86
C VAL A 131 1.54 -2.69 12.60
N GLY A 132 2.22 -1.75 11.93
CA GLY A 132 2.60 -0.46 12.46
C GLY A 132 1.40 0.36 12.94
N ILE A 133 0.35 0.48 12.12
CA ILE A 133 -0.88 1.18 12.48
C ILE A 133 -1.55 0.54 13.69
N ILE A 134 -1.71 -0.79 13.68
CA ILE A 134 -2.38 -1.52 14.76
C ILE A 134 -1.61 -1.31 16.07
N LYS A 135 -0.29 -1.44 16.04
CA LYS A 135 0.57 -1.21 17.21
C LYS A 135 0.46 0.22 17.71
N GLY A 136 0.52 1.22 16.82
CA GLY A 136 0.39 2.63 17.19
C GLY A 136 -0.97 2.94 17.83
N ARG A 137 -2.07 2.50 17.22
CA ARG A 137 -3.42 2.68 17.77
C ARG A 137 -3.64 1.95 19.09
N LEU A 138 -2.92 0.87 19.36
CA LEU A 138 -2.98 0.18 20.66
C LEU A 138 -2.17 0.92 21.73
N ALA A 139 -1.07 1.57 21.36
CA ALA A 139 -0.19 2.27 22.28
C ALA A 139 -0.73 3.64 22.71
N TYR A 140 -1.47 4.33 21.84
CA TYR A 140 -2.01 5.68 22.08
C TYR A 140 -3.51 5.71 22.44
N ARG A 141 -4.03 4.56 22.90
CA ARG A 141 -5.41 4.41 23.38
C ARG A 141 -5.54 4.69 24.87
#